data_AF-A0A8E4KZ56-F1
#
_entry.id   AF-A0A8E4KZ56-F1
#
_cell.length_a   1.000
_cell.length_b   1.000
_cell.length_c   1.000
_cell.angle_alpha   90.00
_cell.angle_beta   90.00
_cell.angle_gamma   90.00
#
_symmetry.space_group_name_H-M   'P 1'
#
loop_
_entity.id
_entity.type
_entity.pdbx_description
1 polymer ?
#
loop_
_entity_poly.entity_id
_entity_poly.type
_entity_poly.pdbx_seq_one_letter_code
_entity_poly.pdbx_strand_id
1 'polypeptide(L)'
;HTGLYEILTTSWHAQLAINLAMIGSLSIIVAHHMYAMPPYPYIATDYATQLSLFTHHMWIGGFCVVGGAAHGAIFMVRDYNPAKNYNNLLDRVVRHRDSIISHLNWVCIFLGFHSFGLYIHNDTMRALGRAPDMFSDTGIPLKPIFAQTIQNLHLIAPTNTAPNALTTASYIFGGDIVSVGSKIAIMPMKLGT
;
A
#
# COMPACT_ATOMS: atom_id res chain seq x y z
N HIS A 1 -26.79 -1.85 7.30
CA HIS A 1 -25.98 -2.25 8.46
C HIS A 1 -26.75 -3.07 9.51
N THR A 2 -28.04 -3.41 9.28
CA THR A 2 -28.81 -4.32 10.17
C THR A 2 -28.10 -5.64 10.40
N GLY A 3 -28.07 -6.13 11.65
CA GLY A 3 -27.42 -7.39 12.03
C GLY A 3 -25.92 -7.29 12.34
N LEU A 4 -25.26 -6.17 11.97
CA LEU A 4 -23.82 -6.02 12.19
C LEU A 4 -23.47 -5.77 13.67
N TYR A 5 -24.31 -5.05 14.40
CA TYR A 5 -24.11 -4.84 15.84
C TYR A 5 -24.12 -6.17 16.58
N GLU A 6 -25.07 -7.04 16.25
CA GLU A 6 -25.21 -8.37 16.83
C GLU A 6 -24.01 -9.25 16.45
N ILE A 7 -23.57 -9.25 15.19
CA ILE A 7 -22.35 -9.97 14.76
C ILE A 7 -21.14 -9.53 15.59
N LEU A 8 -20.92 -8.23 15.71
CA LEU A 8 -19.72 -7.68 16.36
C LEU A 8 -19.74 -7.76 17.88
N THR A 9 -20.91 -7.95 18.49
CA THR A 9 -21.04 -8.15 19.94
C THR A 9 -21.09 -9.63 20.34
N THR A 10 -21.39 -10.53 19.40
CA THR A 10 -21.52 -11.97 19.71
C THR A 10 -20.42 -12.86 19.13
N SER A 11 -19.73 -12.44 18.07
CA SER A 11 -18.62 -13.21 17.49
C SER A 11 -17.26 -12.56 17.78
N TRP A 12 -16.44 -13.27 18.55
CA TRP A 12 -15.04 -12.92 18.75
C TRP A 12 -14.22 -13.02 17.46
N HIS A 13 -14.55 -13.97 16.58
CA HIS A 13 -13.86 -14.11 15.30
C HIS A 13 -14.17 -12.95 14.35
N ALA A 14 -15.40 -12.43 14.34
CA ALA A 14 -15.74 -11.25 13.55
C ALA A 14 -14.95 -10.01 14.01
N GLN A 15 -14.85 -9.79 15.33
CA GLN A 15 -14.04 -8.71 15.89
C GLN A 15 -12.56 -8.87 15.58
N LEU A 16 -12.01 -10.06 15.82
CA LEU A 16 -10.59 -10.33 15.57
C LEU A 16 -10.23 -10.18 14.09
N ALA A 17 -11.12 -10.58 13.18
CA ALA A 17 -10.93 -10.42 11.74
C ALA A 17 -10.74 -8.94 11.35
N ILE A 18 -11.63 -8.06 11.82
CA ILE A 18 -11.56 -6.62 11.55
C ILE A 18 -10.32 -6.01 12.19
N ASN A 19 -10.08 -6.33 13.46
CA ASN A 19 -8.95 -5.76 14.21
C ASN A 19 -7.60 -6.14 13.59
N LEU A 20 -7.42 -7.40 13.17
CA LEU A 20 -6.20 -7.84 12.49
C LEU A 20 -6.04 -7.22 11.11
N ALA A 21 -7.12 -7.10 10.34
CA ALA A 21 -7.08 -6.41 9.04
C ALA A 21 -6.64 -4.94 9.20
N MET A 22 -7.18 -4.25 10.20
CA MET A 22 -6.85 -2.84 10.49
C MET A 22 -5.45 -2.67 11.07
N ILE A 23 -5.06 -3.46 12.07
CA ILE A 23 -3.73 -3.40 12.69
C ILE A 23 -2.64 -3.81 11.70
N GLY A 24 -2.89 -4.82 10.87
CA GLY A 24 -1.96 -5.21 9.83
C GLY A 24 -1.74 -4.09 8.80
N SER A 25 -2.83 -3.48 8.34
CA SER A 25 -2.78 -2.31 7.45
C SER A 25 -2.07 -1.12 8.10
N LEU A 26 -2.33 -0.87 9.38
CA LEU A 26 -1.67 0.19 10.15
C LEU A 26 -0.16 -0.07 10.28
N SER A 27 0.26 -1.32 10.50
CA SER A 27 1.69 -1.67 10.56
C SER A 27 2.41 -1.35 9.25
N ILE A 28 1.78 -1.66 8.10
CA ILE A 28 2.29 -1.29 6.76
C ILE A 28 2.38 0.24 6.61
N ILE A 29 1.35 0.97 7.05
CA ILE A 29 1.35 2.45 7.03
C ILE A 29 2.47 3.01 7.91
N VAL A 30 2.70 2.43 9.10
CA VAL A 30 3.81 2.80 9.99
C VAL A 30 5.14 2.60 9.29
N ALA A 31 5.34 1.47 8.59
CA ALA A 31 6.54 1.24 7.80
C ALA A 31 6.78 2.37 6.80
N HIS A 32 5.75 2.72 6.01
CA HIS A 32 5.85 3.78 5.01
C HIS A 32 6.08 5.17 5.60
N HIS A 33 5.45 5.50 6.72
CA HIS A 33 5.67 6.78 7.38
C HIS A 33 7.04 6.89 8.04
N MET A 34 7.54 5.83 8.69
CA MET A 34 8.79 5.90 9.44
C MET A 34 10.03 6.08 8.55
N TYR A 35 10.05 5.50 7.35
CA TYR A 35 11.20 5.68 6.45
C TYR A 35 11.20 7.06 5.76
N ALA A 36 10.00 7.59 5.45
CA ALA A 36 9.86 8.88 4.79
C ALA A 36 9.84 10.07 5.78
N MET A 37 9.49 9.85 7.04
CA MET A 37 9.48 10.84 8.11
C MET A 37 10.17 10.25 9.36
N PRO A 38 11.51 10.13 9.36
CA PRO A 38 12.26 9.49 10.43
C PRO A 38 12.00 10.17 11.79
N PRO A 39 11.33 9.49 12.75
CA PRO A 39 10.83 10.15 13.95
C PRO A 39 11.84 10.21 15.11
N TYR A 40 12.99 9.54 14.99
CA TYR A 40 13.99 9.45 16.05
C TYR A 40 15.30 10.13 15.67
N PRO A 41 16.04 10.73 16.63
CA PRO A 41 17.35 11.31 16.37
C PRO A 41 18.32 10.29 15.76
N TYR A 42 19.08 10.71 14.75
CA TYR A 42 20.11 9.92 14.05
C TYR A 42 19.65 8.63 13.36
N ILE A 43 18.37 8.26 13.41
CA ILE A 43 17.87 7.03 12.79
C ILE A 43 17.87 7.11 11.26
N ALA A 44 17.83 8.30 10.68
CA ALA A 44 17.80 8.50 9.23
C ALA A 44 19.14 8.13 8.55
N THR A 45 20.26 8.26 9.26
CA THR A 45 21.61 7.91 8.75
C THR A 45 22.07 6.52 9.17
N ASP A 46 21.29 5.84 10.01
CA ASP A 46 21.41 4.41 10.29
C ASP A 46 20.56 3.61 9.31
N TYR A 47 21.13 3.37 8.12
CA TYR A 47 20.45 2.68 7.03
C TYR A 47 20.06 1.24 7.37
N ALA A 48 20.83 0.55 8.23
CA ALA A 48 20.50 -0.80 8.64
C ALA A 48 19.23 -0.82 9.49
N THR A 49 19.10 0.13 10.42
CA THR A 49 17.89 0.27 11.24
C THR A 49 16.68 0.66 10.38
N GLN A 50 16.81 1.60 9.45
CA GLN A 50 15.71 1.96 8.53
C GLN A 50 15.19 0.78 7.72
N LEU A 51 16.10 0.05 7.05
CA LEU A 51 15.76 -1.11 6.24
C LEU A 51 15.09 -2.21 7.10
N SER A 52 15.66 -2.45 8.28
CA SER A 52 15.17 -3.49 9.20
C SER A 52 13.77 -3.16 9.72
N LEU A 53 13.54 -1.93 10.20
CA LEU A 53 12.25 -1.51 10.73
C LEU A 53 11.17 -1.49 9.65
N PHE A 54 11.48 -1.00 8.45
CA PHE A 54 10.56 -1.02 7.32
C PHE A 54 10.14 -2.46 7.00
N THR A 55 11.12 -3.33 6.77
CA THR A 55 10.88 -4.74 6.42
C THR A 55 10.12 -5.47 7.53
N HIS A 56 10.49 -5.25 8.79
CA HIS A 56 9.84 -5.82 9.96
C HIS A 56 8.34 -5.48 10.02
N HIS A 57 8.00 -4.20 9.92
CA HIS A 57 6.60 -3.74 9.97
C HIS A 57 5.81 -4.19 8.74
N MET A 58 6.42 -4.22 7.55
CA MET A 58 5.79 -4.79 6.35
C MET A 58 5.40 -6.26 6.54
N TRP A 59 6.30 -7.07 7.10
CA TRP A 59 6.03 -8.48 7.35
C TRP A 59 4.96 -8.70 8.41
N ILE A 60 5.06 -8.03 9.56
CA ILE A 60 4.03 -8.08 10.60
C ILE A 60 2.67 -7.70 10.01
N GLY A 61 2.63 -6.60 9.26
CA GLY A 61 1.42 -6.14 8.59
C GLY A 61 0.82 -7.18 7.65
N GLY A 62 1.65 -7.80 6.80
CA GLY A 62 1.23 -8.90 5.92
C GLY A 62 0.64 -10.09 6.68
N PHE A 63 1.32 -10.56 7.73
CA PHE A 63 0.82 -11.66 8.56
C PHE A 63 -0.52 -11.32 9.23
N CYS A 64 -0.67 -10.12 9.78
CA CYS A 64 -1.92 -9.68 10.40
C CYS A 64 -3.06 -9.55 9.38
N VAL A 65 -2.83 -8.98 8.18
CA VAL A 65 -3.88 -8.89 7.14
C VAL A 65 -4.37 -10.27 6.72
N VAL A 66 -3.46 -11.22 6.50
CA VAL A 66 -3.81 -12.62 6.17
C VAL A 66 -4.54 -13.28 7.34
N GLY A 67 -4.09 -13.05 8.58
CA GLY A 67 -4.77 -13.52 9.80
C GLY A 67 -6.19 -12.96 9.92
N GLY A 68 -6.41 -11.70 9.55
CA GLY A 68 -7.73 -11.07 9.49
C GLY A 68 -8.66 -11.79 8.51
N ALA A 69 -8.16 -12.11 7.31
CA ALA A 69 -8.91 -12.90 6.33
C ALA A 69 -9.22 -14.32 6.83
N ALA A 70 -8.26 -14.98 7.50
CA ALA A 70 -8.45 -16.31 8.08
C ALA A 70 -9.56 -16.30 9.15
N HIS A 71 -9.54 -15.33 10.07
CA HIS A 71 -10.61 -15.18 11.07
C HIS A 71 -11.95 -14.78 10.46
N GLY A 72 -11.96 -14.02 9.36
CA GLY A 72 -13.15 -13.74 8.58
C GLY A 72 -13.79 -15.02 8.02
N ALA A 73 -12.98 -15.94 7.49
CA ALA A 73 -13.47 -17.25 7.04
C ALA A 73 -13.97 -18.12 8.21
N ILE A 74 -13.27 -18.12 9.34
CA ILE A 74 -13.71 -18.85 10.55
C ILE A 74 -15.07 -18.33 11.03
N PHE A 75 -15.25 -17.00 11.06
CA PHE A 75 -16.54 -16.37 11.36
C PHE A 75 -17.65 -16.87 10.41
N MET A 76 -17.39 -16.88 9.10
CA MET A 76 -18.38 -17.33 8.10
C MET A 76 -18.79 -18.80 8.27
N VAL A 77 -17.92 -19.64 8.82
CA VAL A 77 -18.19 -21.07 9.03
C VAL A 77 -18.89 -21.33 10.37
N ARG A 78 -18.45 -20.67 11.46
CA ARG A 78 -18.86 -21.02 12.82
C ARG A 78 -19.98 -20.14 13.37
N ASP A 79 -19.94 -18.85 13.08
CA ASP A 79 -20.73 -17.85 13.81
C ASP A 79 -21.75 -17.13 12.91
N TYR A 80 -21.60 -17.23 11.59
CA TYR A 80 -22.54 -16.65 10.63
C TYR A 80 -23.88 -17.40 10.64
N ASN A 81 -24.96 -16.64 10.78
CA ASN A 81 -26.33 -17.16 10.71
C ASN A 81 -27.10 -16.47 9.57
N PRO A 82 -27.48 -17.20 8.50
CA PRO A 82 -28.21 -16.63 7.36
C PRO A 82 -29.56 -16.01 7.74
N ALA A 83 -30.29 -16.62 8.69
CA ALA A 83 -31.60 -16.13 9.11
C ALA A 83 -31.53 -14.75 9.77
N LYS A 84 -30.44 -14.47 10.51
CA LYS A 84 -30.18 -13.17 11.14
C LYS A 84 -29.60 -12.12 10.19
N ASN A 85 -29.15 -12.53 9.01
CA ASN A 85 -28.49 -11.66 8.04
C ASN A 85 -29.32 -11.43 6.77
N TYR A 86 -30.60 -11.80 6.77
CA TYR A 86 -31.44 -11.73 5.59
C TYR A 86 -31.45 -10.34 4.93
N ASN A 87 -31.06 -10.29 3.66
CA ASN A 87 -31.03 -9.09 2.82
C ASN A 87 -30.25 -7.89 3.38
N ASN A 88 -29.33 -8.11 4.33
CA ASN A 88 -28.39 -7.09 4.77
C ASN A 88 -27.18 -7.01 3.82
N LEU A 89 -26.19 -6.18 4.16
CA LEU A 89 -25.00 -5.98 3.33
C LEU A 89 -24.20 -7.27 3.14
N LEU A 90 -24.00 -8.04 4.22
CA LEU A 90 -23.22 -9.27 4.19
C LEU A 90 -23.89 -10.34 3.33
N ASP A 91 -25.20 -10.54 3.51
CA ASP A 91 -25.98 -11.47 2.68
C ASP A 91 -25.98 -11.07 1.20
N ARG A 92 -26.15 -9.77 0.90
CA ARG A 92 -26.08 -9.29 -0.48
C ARG A 92 -24.74 -9.65 -1.11
N VAL A 93 -23.61 -9.37 -0.45
CA VAL A 93 -22.26 -9.72 -0.93
C VAL A 93 -22.14 -11.22 -1.23
N VAL A 94 -22.59 -12.07 -0.30
CA VAL A 94 -22.54 -13.53 -0.48
C VAL A 94 -23.34 -13.98 -1.71
N ARG A 95 -24.51 -13.37 -1.96
CA ARG A 95 -25.39 -13.72 -3.10
C ARG A 95 -24.81 -13.42 -4.48
N HIS A 96 -23.83 -12.52 -4.60
CA HIS A 96 -23.16 -12.23 -5.88
C HIS A 96 -21.66 -12.48 -5.82
N ARG A 97 -21.21 -13.39 -4.94
CA ARG A 97 -19.78 -13.74 -4.77
C ARG A 97 -19.11 -14.17 -6.06
N ASP A 98 -19.81 -14.87 -6.95
CA ASP A 98 -19.24 -15.36 -8.21
C ASP A 98 -18.88 -14.19 -9.15
N SER A 99 -19.69 -13.12 -9.14
CA SER A 99 -19.38 -11.88 -9.85
C SER A 99 -18.15 -11.20 -9.26
N ILE A 100 -18.07 -11.07 -7.92
CA ILE A 100 -16.91 -10.47 -7.25
C ILE A 100 -15.62 -11.23 -7.59
N ILE A 101 -15.64 -12.56 -7.47
CA ILE A 101 -14.47 -13.40 -7.69
C ILE A 101 -14.05 -13.43 -9.16
N SER A 102 -14.99 -13.49 -10.11
CA SER A 102 -14.66 -13.46 -11.55
C SER A 102 -14.05 -12.13 -11.99
N HIS A 103 -14.58 -11.00 -11.51
CA HIS A 103 -13.99 -9.69 -11.82
C HIS A 103 -12.62 -9.53 -11.18
N LEU A 104 -12.44 -9.97 -9.93
CA LEU A 104 -11.13 -9.93 -9.28
C LEU A 104 -10.11 -10.83 -10.00
N ASN A 105 -10.54 -12.02 -10.45
CA ASN A 105 -9.70 -12.91 -11.26
C ASN A 105 -9.24 -12.23 -12.56
N TRP A 106 -10.16 -11.59 -13.28
CA TRP A 106 -9.84 -10.83 -14.48
C TRP A 106 -8.84 -9.70 -14.19
N VAL A 107 -9.05 -8.93 -13.12
CA VAL A 107 -8.12 -7.86 -12.70
C VAL A 107 -6.73 -8.44 -12.41
N CYS A 108 -6.63 -9.56 -11.70
CA CYS A 108 -5.34 -10.21 -11.41
C CYS A 108 -4.60 -10.63 -12.68
N ILE A 109 -5.30 -11.21 -13.65
CA ILE A 109 -4.72 -11.60 -14.95
C ILE A 109 -4.27 -10.34 -15.70
N PHE A 110 -5.12 -9.33 -15.78
CA PHE A 110 -4.81 -8.05 -16.41
C PHE A 110 -3.55 -7.42 -15.81
N LEU A 111 -3.50 -7.29 -14.47
CA LEU A 111 -2.34 -6.73 -13.78
C LEU A 111 -1.09 -7.57 -14.01
N GLY A 112 -1.17 -8.91 -14.01
CA GLY A 112 -0.03 -9.78 -14.32
C GLY A 112 0.57 -9.52 -15.70
N PHE A 113 -0.26 -9.46 -16.75
CA PHE A 113 0.21 -9.18 -18.12
C PHE A 113 0.73 -7.75 -18.30
N HIS A 114 0.11 -6.76 -17.65
CA HIS A 114 0.43 -5.34 -17.83
C HIS A 114 1.39 -4.78 -16.77
N SER A 115 1.97 -5.63 -15.92
CA SER A 115 3.07 -5.27 -15.03
C SER A 115 4.26 -6.18 -15.25
N PHE A 116 4.21 -7.44 -14.78
CA PHE A 116 5.28 -8.41 -14.93
C PHE A 116 5.60 -8.72 -16.42
N GLY A 117 4.57 -8.76 -17.28
CA GLY A 117 4.78 -8.92 -18.72
C GLY A 117 5.64 -7.82 -19.35
N LEU A 118 5.63 -6.59 -18.81
CA LEU A 118 6.48 -5.49 -19.27
C LEU A 118 7.96 -5.74 -18.95
N TYR A 119 8.26 -6.41 -17.83
CA TYR A 119 9.63 -6.80 -17.49
C TYR A 119 10.16 -7.85 -18.47
N ILE A 120 9.36 -8.86 -18.82
CA ILE A 120 9.72 -9.87 -19.82
C ILE A 120 9.91 -9.23 -21.20
N HIS A 121 9.02 -8.30 -21.58
CA HIS A 121 9.17 -7.50 -22.80
C HIS A 121 10.52 -6.78 -22.81
N ASN A 122 10.86 -6.09 -21.72
CA ASN A 122 12.12 -5.37 -21.59
C ASN A 122 13.34 -6.27 -21.67
N ASP A 123 13.34 -7.42 -21.00
CA ASP A 123 14.43 -8.40 -21.08
C ASP A 123 14.62 -8.89 -22.52
N THR A 124 13.52 -9.17 -23.23
CA THR A 124 13.55 -9.62 -24.62
C THR A 124 14.07 -8.51 -25.55
N MET A 125 13.54 -7.29 -25.44
CA MET A 125 13.98 -6.16 -26.26
C MET A 125 15.45 -5.82 -26.02
N ARG A 126 15.90 -5.89 -24.76
CA ARG A 126 17.30 -5.69 -24.39
C ARG A 126 18.20 -6.77 -24.99
N ALA A 127 17.82 -8.04 -24.88
CA ALA A 127 18.57 -9.16 -25.45
C ALA A 127 18.64 -9.09 -26.99
N LEU A 128 17.61 -8.57 -27.65
CA LEU A 128 17.57 -8.35 -29.10
C LEU A 128 18.32 -7.10 -29.56
N GLY A 129 18.95 -6.34 -28.66
CA GLY A 129 19.65 -5.08 -28.99
C GLY A 129 18.71 -3.93 -29.37
N ARG A 130 17.42 -4.04 -29.06
CA ARG A 130 16.36 -3.07 -29.40
C ARG A 130 16.05 -2.16 -28.21
N ALA A 131 17.08 -1.52 -27.66
CA ALA A 131 16.95 -0.65 -26.49
C ALA A 131 15.90 0.48 -26.64
N PRO A 132 15.71 1.12 -27.81
CA PRO A 132 14.66 2.13 -27.98
C PRO A 132 13.22 1.61 -27.82
N ASP A 133 13.00 0.31 -28.00
CA ASP A 133 11.69 -0.33 -27.91
C ASP A 133 11.33 -0.82 -26.49
N MET A 134 12.21 -0.56 -25.51
CA MET A 134 11.99 -0.90 -24.10
C MET A 134 11.10 0.15 -23.42
N PHE A 135 10.28 -0.31 -22.48
CA PHE A 135 9.61 0.57 -21.52
C PHE A 135 10.65 1.10 -20.52
N SER A 136 11.07 2.36 -20.68
CA SER A 136 12.07 3.01 -19.84
C SER A 136 12.04 4.53 -20.04
N ASP A 137 12.76 5.27 -19.19
CA ASP A 137 12.84 6.73 -19.30
C ASP A 137 13.51 7.25 -20.58
N THR A 138 14.33 6.42 -21.25
CA THR A 138 15.02 6.76 -22.50
C THR A 138 14.45 6.07 -23.73
N GLY A 139 13.53 5.12 -23.55
CA GLY A 139 12.80 4.43 -24.60
C GLY A 139 11.35 4.89 -24.64
N ILE A 140 10.42 3.96 -24.43
CA ILE A 140 8.98 4.23 -24.31
C ILE A 140 8.65 4.53 -22.83
N PRO A 141 8.37 5.78 -22.43
CA PRO A 141 8.19 6.11 -21.03
C PRO A 141 6.79 5.79 -20.53
N LEU A 142 6.69 5.21 -19.32
CA LEU A 142 5.43 5.00 -18.59
C LEU A 142 5.48 5.75 -17.26
N LYS A 143 5.46 7.07 -17.34
CA LYS A 143 5.64 7.93 -16.16
C LYS A 143 4.42 7.87 -15.22
N PRO A 144 4.63 7.79 -13.89
CA PRO A 144 3.55 7.84 -12.90
C PRO A 144 3.10 9.29 -12.65
N ILE A 145 2.48 9.92 -13.66
CA ILE A 145 2.12 11.35 -13.65
C ILE A 145 1.23 11.73 -12.46
N PHE A 146 0.35 10.85 -12.02
CA PHE A 146 -0.52 11.10 -10.87
C PHE A 146 0.30 11.17 -9.56
N ALA A 147 1.26 10.27 -9.36
CA ALA A 147 2.12 10.30 -8.18
C ALA A 147 3.04 11.53 -8.18
N GLN A 148 3.60 11.88 -9.34
CA GLN A 148 4.39 13.11 -9.51
C GLN A 148 3.55 14.37 -9.21
N THR A 149 2.27 14.37 -9.59
CA THR A 149 1.34 15.47 -9.28
C THR A 149 1.12 15.59 -7.78
N ILE A 150 0.92 14.48 -7.08
CA ILE A 150 0.78 14.45 -5.61
C ILE A 150 2.07 14.91 -4.91
N GLN A 151 3.25 14.46 -5.38
CA GLN A 151 4.54 14.96 -4.89
C GLN A 151 4.64 16.49 -5.02
N ASN A 152 4.27 17.03 -6.19
CA ASN A 152 4.29 18.47 -6.41
C ASN A 152 3.31 19.23 -5.50
N LEU A 153 2.10 18.71 -5.29
CA LEU A 153 1.13 19.30 -4.37
C LEU A 153 1.66 19.35 -2.93
N HIS A 154 2.33 18.30 -2.45
CA HIS A 154 2.95 18.30 -1.13
C HIS A 154 4.18 19.21 -1.03
N LEU A 155 4.92 19.39 -2.13
CA LEU A 155 6.07 20.28 -2.19
C LEU A 155 5.65 21.75 -2.08
N ILE A 156 4.57 22.14 -2.79
CA ILE A 156 4.07 23.52 -2.79
C ILE A 156 3.08 23.83 -1.66
N ALA A 157 2.78 22.86 -0.79
CA ALA A 157 1.82 23.03 0.30
C ALA A 157 2.22 24.07 1.35
N PRO A 158 3.48 24.11 1.85
CA PRO A 158 3.90 25.10 2.84
C PRO A 158 3.64 26.52 2.35
N THR A 159 3.11 27.39 3.23
CA THR A 159 2.73 28.79 2.93
C THR A 159 1.59 28.98 1.92
N ASN A 160 1.04 27.91 1.35
CA ASN A 160 -0.10 27.94 0.42
C ASN A 160 -1.30 27.17 1.00
N THR A 161 -1.46 25.89 0.67
CA THR A 161 -2.55 25.06 1.20
C THR A 161 -2.34 24.66 2.66
N ALA A 162 -1.12 24.80 3.17
CA ALA A 162 -0.77 24.71 4.60
C ALA A 162 -0.09 26.03 5.05
N PRO A 163 -0.87 27.11 5.32
CA PRO A 163 -0.33 28.45 5.56
C PRO A 163 0.66 28.55 6.73
N ASN A 164 0.45 27.72 7.76
CA ASN A 164 1.26 27.73 8.99
C ASN A 164 2.42 26.72 8.94
N ALA A 165 2.53 25.91 7.89
CA ALA A 165 3.63 24.96 7.74
C ALA A 165 4.86 25.67 7.17
N LEU A 166 6.02 25.46 7.80
CA LEU A 166 7.30 26.08 7.40
C LEU A 166 8.05 25.26 6.34
N THR A 167 7.82 23.95 6.31
CA THR A 167 8.47 23.03 5.37
C THR A 167 7.48 21.92 5.00
N THR A 168 7.82 21.16 3.96
CA THR A 168 7.04 20.00 3.53
C THR A 168 6.99 18.93 4.62
N ALA A 169 5.94 18.11 4.63
CA ALA A 169 5.80 17.01 5.59
C ALA A 169 6.94 15.99 5.48
N SER A 170 7.52 15.82 4.29
CA SER A 170 8.69 14.98 4.07
C SER A 170 9.49 15.48 2.87
N TYR A 171 10.81 15.57 3.02
CA TYR A 171 11.74 15.90 1.95
C TYR A 171 11.78 14.84 0.82
N ILE A 172 11.10 13.69 0.99
CA ILE A 172 10.94 12.69 -0.07
C ILE A 172 10.09 13.22 -1.24
N PHE A 173 9.16 14.14 -0.96
CA PHE A 173 8.26 14.72 -1.97
C PHE A 173 8.95 15.79 -2.83
N GLY A 174 10.09 16.32 -2.38
CA GLY A 174 10.83 17.40 -3.04
C GLY A 174 11.63 18.25 -2.06
N GLY A 175 12.36 19.23 -2.59
CA GLY A 175 13.18 20.16 -1.80
C GLY A 175 14.65 19.76 -1.71
N ASP A 176 15.30 20.19 -0.65
CA ASP A 176 16.74 20.03 -0.46
C ASP A 176 17.14 18.64 0.06
N ILE A 177 18.40 18.28 -0.18
CA ILE A 177 19.02 17.09 0.42
C ILE A 177 19.42 17.42 1.85
N VAL A 178 18.95 16.61 2.81
CA VAL A 178 19.34 16.73 4.22
C VAL A 178 20.42 15.70 4.51
N SER A 179 21.57 16.16 5.02
CA SER A 179 22.72 15.31 5.37
C SER A 179 23.12 15.48 6.84
N VAL A 180 23.60 14.41 7.47
CA VAL A 180 24.16 14.43 8.82
C VAL A 180 25.52 13.74 8.77
N GLY A 181 26.59 14.51 9.02
CA GLY A 181 27.95 14.05 8.75
C GLY A 181 28.17 13.80 7.26
N SER A 182 28.78 12.67 6.91
CA SER A 182 29.03 12.26 5.52
C SER A 182 27.88 11.47 4.88
N LYS A 183 26.73 11.36 5.54
CA LYS A 183 25.60 10.54 5.11
C LYS A 183 24.38 11.38 4.77
N ILE A 184 23.67 10.99 3.71
CA ILE A 184 22.36 11.54 3.36
C ILE A 184 21.33 10.96 4.34
N ALA A 185 20.61 11.82 5.04
CA ALA A 185 19.51 11.44 5.91
C ALA A 185 18.21 11.27 5.12
N ILE A 186 17.92 12.21 4.21
CA ILE A 186 16.76 12.14 3.30
C ILE A 186 17.00 13.01 2.07
N MET A 187 16.49 12.59 0.92
CA MET A 187 16.52 13.32 -0.34
C MET A 187 15.22 13.08 -1.14
N PRO A 188 14.88 13.99 -2.08
CA PRO A 188 13.74 13.78 -2.96
C PRO A 188 13.82 12.46 -3.74
N MET A 189 12.74 11.69 -3.72
CA MET A 189 12.64 10.44 -4.48
C MET A 189 11.99 10.70 -5.83
N LYS A 190 12.78 10.63 -6.90
CA LYS A 190 12.28 10.76 -8.27
C LYS A 190 11.50 9.51 -8.67
N LEU A 191 10.33 9.72 -9.29
CA LEU A 191 9.48 8.66 -9.80
C LEU A 191 9.59 8.61 -11.34
N GLY A 192 10.30 7.61 -11.86
CA GLY A 192 10.46 7.34 -13.29
C GLY A 192 9.52 6.26 -13.82
N THR A 193 9.78 5.81 -15.04
CA THR A 193 9.18 4.60 -15.65
C THR A 193 9.58 3.35 -14.88
#